data_AF-C0ZMU8-F1
#
_entry.id   AF-C0ZMU8-F1
#
_cell.length_a   1.000
_cell.length_b   1.000
_cell.length_c   1.000
_cell.angle_alpha   90.00
_cell.angle_beta   90.00
_cell.angle_gamma   90.00
#
_symmetry.space_group_name_H-M   'P 1'
#
loop_
_entity.id
_entity.type
_entity.pdbx_description
1 polymer ?
#
loop_
_entity_poly.entity_id
_entity_poly.type
_entity_poly.pdbx_seq_one_letter_code
_entity_poly.pdbx_strand_id
1 'polypeptide(L)'
;MRSVPRLRGRLAGTISLLTAAVVVATAGVSAAAPSPAPTAQNSVYALANGCFALRTESGDFVRRDGSAYLTDVTKAADAEPFRLHAAQLGRFMLYGPDGSMLSHDGADSVLATSEATPSTDWTVMSTGESFVLTATSNGRQLISRDLMLTMSDPGDVPESAFTLIPRDGCADFPEAKVGANGVPGEIGPNGEVTGFIDTHVHMNASEFMGGNLHCGRPFDPQGVTAALVDCPDHQPDGIPALLENVLSYGNPFETHDTTGWPSFADWPAHDSLTHEQTYYKWVERAWRGGLRIFTNLFVANRVLCELYPSKRNPCDEMETVRIQAQQTRELQDYIDAQYGGPGRGWFRIVSSPEQARQVAADGKLAVTLGVEVSEPFGCSVRNGIPQCTEDDIDRGLDELYDLGVRQMIVTHKFDNALGGARFDGGVTGVAVNIGNYLGTGEFWQSEPCTGECAAHQGRRRTESSRGTPTRSDASGVPLWSAMQFARPDRPRRIHDPRFDGPRDDRGHRSHERQDRRRSPRHSRSSELFRCCFQSQLERPEPLQADLRARRICRPVRRATGRIGRQARGAWVHRPVARRTDNAKRELLLRLRLRRRHQRLRAAGRTAR
;
A
#
# COMPACT_ATOMS: atom_id res chain seq x y z
N MET A 1 29.62 -26.47 82.15
CA MET A 1 30.23 -27.58 82.90
C MET A 1 30.87 -28.52 81.90
N ARG A 2 32.19 -28.80 82.06
CA ARG A 2 32.97 -30.00 81.62
C ARG A 2 32.88 -30.40 80.12
N SER A 3 33.94 -30.71 79.35
CA SER A 3 35.38 -30.86 79.56
C SER A 3 36.04 -31.20 78.19
N VAL A 4 37.26 -30.71 77.98
CA VAL A 4 38.28 -30.96 76.92
C VAL A 4 38.90 -32.38 77.12
N PRO A 5 39.47 -33.17 76.14
CA PRO A 5 40.68 -32.89 75.30
C PRO A 5 40.76 -33.52 73.87
N ARG A 6 41.34 -32.83 72.86
CA ARG A 6 42.75 -32.80 72.36
C ARG A 6 43.41 -34.16 71.98
N LEU A 7 43.72 -34.34 70.68
CA LEU A 7 44.98 -34.90 70.12
C LEU A 7 45.04 -34.57 68.59
N ARG A 8 45.81 -33.57 68.14
CA ARG A 8 47.13 -33.64 67.46
C ARG A 8 47.23 -34.50 66.18
N GLY A 9 47.44 -33.83 65.02
CA GLY A 9 48.27 -34.37 63.93
C GLY A 9 47.94 -33.94 62.49
N ARG A 10 48.53 -32.81 62.03
CA ARG A 10 49.11 -32.48 60.69
C ARG A 10 48.37 -32.99 59.42
N LEU A 11 48.03 -32.17 58.41
CA LEU A 11 48.92 -31.46 57.47
C LEU A 11 48.05 -30.69 56.44
N ALA A 12 48.63 -29.62 55.86
CA ALA A 12 48.21 -28.87 54.66
C ALA A 12 46.86 -28.11 54.77
N GLY A 13 46.77 -26.79 54.76
CA GLY A 13 47.56 -25.80 54.04
C GLY A 13 46.91 -25.49 52.69
N THR A 14 45.83 -24.69 52.69
CA THR A 14 45.54 -23.65 51.68
C THR A 14 44.30 -22.83 52.09
N ILE A 15 44.46 -21.52 52.01
CA ILE A 15 43.54 -20.46 52.40
C ILE A 15 42.41 -20.35 51.36
N SER A 16 41.16 -20.51 51.77
CA SER A 16 39.99 -20.15 50.95
C SER A 16 39.80 -18.64 51.00
N LEU A 17 40.21 -17.96 49.93
CA LEU A 17 39.82 -16.58 49.65
C LEU A 17 38.49 -16.60 48.89
N LEU A 18 37.50 -15.93 49.48
CA LEU A 18 36.22 -15.58 48.87
C LEU A 18 36.46 -14.76 47.60
N THR A 19 36.06 -15.28 46.45
CA THR A 19 35.79 -14.51 45.24
C THR A 19 34.28 -14.46 45.02
N ALA A 20 33.71 -13.27 45.19
CA ALA A 20 32.36 -12.96 44.76
C ALA A 20 32.31 -13.00 43.23
N ALA A 21 31.70 -14.04 42.67
CA ALA A 21 31.37 -14.09 41.26
C ALA A 21 30.11 -13.25 41.01
N VAL A 22 30.28 -12.11 40.35
CA VAL A 22 29.20 -11.37 39.70
C VAL A 22 28.72 -12.24 38.54
N VAL A 23 27.54 -12.85 38.70
CA VAL A 23 26.82 -13.50 37.60
C VAL A 23 26.23 -12.38 36.73
N VAL A 24 26.94 -12.02 35.66
CA VAL A 24 26.34 -11.28 34.55
C VAL A 24 25.42 -12.27 33.83
N ALA A 25 24.12 -12.14 34.08
CA ALA A 25 23.11 -12.82 33.28
C ALA A 25 23.14 -12.25 31.86
N THR A 26 23.89 -12.89 30.97
CA THR A 26 23.73 -12.68 29.54
C THR A 26 22.38 -13.27 29.15
N ALA A 27 21.34 -12.42 29.12
CA ALA A 27 20.12 -12.73 28.41
C ALA A 27 20.50 -12.89 26.94
N GLY A 28 20.68 -14.14 26.51
CA GLY A 28 20.84 -14.47 25.11
C GLY A 28 19.58 -14.05 24.38
N VAL A 29 19.69 -12.98 23.58
CA VAL A 29 18.71 -12.71 22.53
C VAL A 29 18.87 -13.86 21.54
N SER A 30 18.05 -14.90 21.68
CA SER A 30 17.89 -15.90 20.64
C SER A 30 17.34 -15.19 19.42
N ALA A 31 18.21 -14.84 18.48
CA ALA A 31 17.80 -14.59 17.11
C ALA A 31 17.05 -15.86 16.67
N ALA A 32 15.73 -15.75 16.54
CA ALA A 32 14.92 -16.83 15.99
C ALA A 32 15.50 -17.15 14.61
N ALA A 33 16.09 -18.34 14.47
CA ALA A 33 16.46 -18.84 13.16
C ALA A 33 15.18 -18.85 12.30
N PRO A 34 15.24 -18.41 11.02
CA PRO A 34 14.09 -18.50 10.14
C PRO A 34 13.62 -19.95 10.12
N SER A 35 12.34 -20.17 10.42
CA SER A 35 11.73 -21.50 10.32
C SER A 35 12.03 -22.08 8.94
N PRO A 36 12.47 -23.35 8.83
CA PRO A 36 12.61 -23.98 7.54
C PRO A 36 11.25 -23.94 6.82
N ALA A 37 11.24 -23.44 5.59
CA ALA A 37 10.05 -23.45 4.75
C ALA A 37 9.49 -24.89 4.67
N PRO A 38 8.17 -25.09 4.73
CA PRO A 38 7.58 -26.41 4.59
C PRO A 38 8.08 -27.07 3.31
N THR A 39 8.43 -28.35 3.37
CA THR A 39 8.89 -29.13 2.21
C THR A 39 7.88 -29.03 1.06
N ALA A 40 8.37 -28.61 -0.11
CA ALA A 40 7.61 -28.03 -1.21
C ALA A 40 6.64 -28.96 -1.97
N GLN A 41 6.60 -30.26 -1.68
CA GLN A 41 5.85 -31.19 -2.54
C GLN A 41 4.36 -31.33 -2.22
N ASN A 42 3.92 -31.02 -0.99
CA ASN A 42 2.51 -31.12 -0.59
C ASN A 42 1.97 -29.82 0.02
N SER A 43 2.67 -28.68 -0.18
CA SER A 43 2.14 -27.41 0.29
C SER A 43 1.05 -26.94 -0.66
N VAL A 44 -0.05 -26.40 -0.11
CA VAL A 44 -1.13 -25.79 -0.92
C VAL A 44 -0.59 -24.73 -1.89
N TYR A 45 0.52 -24.08 -1.55
CA TYR A 45 1.15 -23.05 -2.38
C TYR A 45 1.78 -23.62 -3.67
N ALA A 46 2.09 -24.91 -3.74
CA ALA A 46 2.58 -25.55 -4.96
C ALA A 46 1.51 -25.63 -6.06
N LEU A 47 0.24 -25.42 -5.71
CA LEU A 47 -0.88 -25.36 -6.66
C LEU A 47 -0.93 -24.03 -7.43
N ALA A 48 -0.24 -23.00 -6.94
CA ALA A 48 -0.31 -21.66 -7.51
C ALA A 48 0.04 -21.66 -8.99
N ASN A 49 -0.89 -21.17 -9.80
CA ASN A 49 -0.78 -20.99 -11.23
C ASN A 49 -0.56 -22.31 -12.02
N GLY A 50 -0.74 -23.47 -11.38
CA GLY A 50 -0.73 -24.79 -12.02
C GLY A 50 -2.06 -25.15 -12.67
N CYS A 51 -2.07 -26.22 -13.47
CA CYS A 51 -3.22 -26.71 -14.22
C CYS A 51 -3.66 -28.08 -13.71
N PHE A 52 -4.92 -28.22 -13.30
CA PHE A 52 -5.42 -29.39 -12.59
C PHE A 52 -6.86 -29.76 -12.99
N ALA A 53 -7.18 -31.05 -12.95
CA ALA A 53 -8.56 -31.54 -12.88
C ALA A 53 -8.91 -31.88 -11.43
N LEU A 54 -10.16 -31.62 -11.04
CA LEU A 54 -10.68 -31.98 -9.72
C LEU A 54 -11.27 -33.39 -9.77
N ARG A 55 -10.80 -34.26 -8.89
CA ARG A 55 -11.33 -35.62 -8.68
C ARG A 55 -12.00 -35.71 -7.31
N THR A 56 -13.24 -36.18 -7.26
CA THR A 56 -13.99 -36.43 -6.02
C THR A 56 -13.43 -37.64 -5.27
N GLU A 57 -13.85 -37.82 -4.02
CA GLU A 57 -13.52 -39.01 -3.21
C GLU A 57 -14.08 -40.31 -3.83
N SER A 58 -15.24 -40.25 -4.50
CA SER A 58 -15.79 -41.37 -5.28
C SER A 58 -14.90 -41.77 -6.46
N GLY A 59 -13.99 -40.89 -6.88
CA GLY A 59 -13.06 -41.11 -7.98
C GLY A 59 -13.51 -40.53 -9.32
N ASP A 60 -14.68 -39.92 -9.38
CA ASP A 60 -15.20 -39.20 -10.55
C ASP A 60 -14.53 -37.81 -10.68
N PHE A 61 -14.58 -37.24 -11.87
CA PHE A 61 -13.97 -35.96 -12.18
C PHE A 61 -15.02 -34.90 -12.48
N VAL A 62 -14.66 -33.66 -12.16
CA VAL A 62 -15.46 -32.48 -12.48
C VAL A 62 -15.35 -32.18 -13.97
N ARG A 63 -16.49 -32.05 -14.65
CA ARG A 63 -16.58 -31.44 -15.99
C ARG A 63 -17.61 -30.31 -16.00
N ARG A 64 -17.45 -29.38 -16.93
CA ARG A 64 -18.42 -28.32 -17.15
C ARG A 64 -19.61 -28.82 -17.98
N ASP A 65 -20.82 -28.39 -17.62
CA ASP A 65 -22.07 -28.67 -18.35
C ASP A 65 -22.93 -27.40 -18.38
N GLY A 66 -22.86 -26.66 -19.50
CA GLY A 66 -23.43 -25.32 -19.57
C GLY A 66 -22.79 -24.41 -18.51
N SER A 67 -23.60 -23.87 -17.61
CA SER A 67 -23.12 -23.07 -16.47
C SER A 67 -22.85 -23.90 -15.21
N ALA A 68 -23.25 -25.16 -15.15
CA ALA A 68 -23.07 -26.02 -13.99
C ALA A 68 -21.79 -26.86 -14.11
N TYR A 69 -21.45 -27.55 -13.02
CA TYR A 69 -20.35 -28.51 -12.99
C TYR A 69 -20.85 -29.86 -12.49
N LEU A 70 -20.63 -30.88 -13.31
CA LEU A 70 -21.03 -32.26 -13.04
C LEU A 70 -19.81 -33.07 -12.57
N THR A 71 -20.05 -34.08 -11.74
CA THR A 71 -19.05 -35.03 -11.24
C THR A 71 -19.42 -36.44 -11.69
N ASP A 72 -19.45 -36.65 -13.00
CA ASP A 72 -20.02 -37.86 -13.64
C ASP A 72 -19.07 -38.55 -14.64
N VAL A 73 -17.85 -38.04 -14.83
CA VAL A 73 -16.86 -38.64 -15.75
C VAL A 73 -15.72 -39.30 -15.00
N THR A 74 -15.28 -40.48 -15.47
CA THR A 74 -14.30 -41.32 -14.76
C THR A 74 -12.86 -41.14 -15.23
N LYS A 75 -12.64 -40.33 -16.28
CA LYS A 75 -11.31 -40.11 -16.88
C LYS A 75 -10.93 -38.64 -16.76
N ALA A 76 -9.68 -38.40 -16.33
CA ALA A 76 -9.11 -37.05 -16.26
C ALA A 76 -9.07 -36.33 -17.63
N ALA A 77 -9.03 -37.08 -18.74
CA ALA A 77 -9.04 -36.51 -20.08
C ALA A 77 -10.37 -35.81 -20.44
N ASP A 78 -11.47 -36.27 -19.85
CA ASP A 78 -12.83 -35.75 -20.07
C ASP A 78 -13.21 -34.68 -19.02
N ALA A 79 -12.32 -34.42 -18.06
CA ALA A 79 -12.50 -33.45 -16.99
C ALA A 79 -12.20 -32.02 -17.45
N GLU A 80 -12.86 -31.04 -16.84
CA GLU A 80 -12.55 -29.62 -17.03
C GLU A 80 -11.15 -29.31 -16.45
N PRO A 81 -10.20 -28.80 -17.26
CA PRO A 81 -8.92 -28.35 -16.74
C PRO A 81 -9.05 -26.96 -16.12
N PHE A 82 -8.68 -26.80 -14.86
CA PHE A 82 -8.67 -25.52 -14.16
C PHE A 82 -7.24 -25.06 -13.90
N ARG A 83 -6.94 -23.83 -14.30
CA ARG A 83 -5.79 -23.10 -13.76
C ARG A 83 -6.16 -22.63 -12.36
N LEU A 84 -5.39 -23.04 -11.36
CA LEU A 84 -5.53 -22.52 -9.99
C LEU A 84 -4.77 -21.20 -9.89
N HIS A 85 -5.36 -20.12 -10.39
CA HIS A 85 -4.76 -18.79 -10.29
C HIS A 85 -4.75 -18.34 -8.83
N ALA A 86 -3.59 -17.97 -8.30
CA ALA A 86 -3.46 -17.58 -6.91
C ALA A 86 -4.11 -16.20 -6.69
N ALA A 87 -5.22 -16.17 -5.95
CA ALA A 87 -5.87 -14.93 -5.53
C ALA A 87 -5.15 -14.32 -4.31
N GLN A 88 -4.64 -15.18 -3.42
CA GLN A 88 -3.82 -14.83 -2.25
C GLN A 88 -3.12 -16.12 -1.75
N LEU A 89 -2.28 -16.05 -0.72
CA LEU A 89 -1.67 -17.23 -0.10
C LEU A 89 -2.73 -18.28 0.28
N GLY A 90 -2.69 -19.44 -0.38
CA GLY A 90 -3.62 -20.55 -0.12
C GLY A 90 -5.04 -20.31 -0.63
N ARG A 91 -5.27 -19.25 -1.40
CA ARG A 91 -6.55 -18.89 -2.02
C ARG A 91 -6.42 -18.88 -3.53
N PHE A 92 -7.40 -19.46 -4.22
CA PHE A 92 -7.35 -19.64 -5.67
C PHE A 92 -8.68 -19.33 -6.34
N MET A 93 -8.58 -18.79 -7.55
CA MET A 93 -9.65 -18.81 -8.53
C MET A 93 -9.39 -19.97 -9.49
N LEU A 94 -10.40 -20.82 -9.71
CA LEU A 94 -10.31 -21.96 -10.63
C LEU A 94 -10.75 -21.50 -12.01
N TYR A 95 -9.79 -21.17 -12.86
CA TYR A 95 -9.99 -20.57 -14.19
C TYR A 95 -9.98 -21.64 -15.28
N GLY A 96 -11.13 -21.81 -15.94
CA GLY A 96 -11.35 -22.78 -17.01
C GLY A 96 -10.79 -22.35 -18.36
N PRO A 97 -10.77 -23.26 -19.36
CA PRO A 97 -10.19 -23.05 -20.67
C PRO A 97 -10.93 -22.01 -21.53
N ASP A 98 -12.21 -21.77 -21.26
CA ASP A 98 -13.02 -20.75 -21.96
C ASP A 98 -12.98 -19.36 -21.30
N GLY A 99 -12.19 -19.23 -20.23
CA GLY A 99 -12.06 -18.03 -19.44
C GLY A 99 -13.14 -17.81 -18.39
N SER A 100 -14.01 -18.80 -18.17
CA SER A 100 -14.90 -18.82 -17.02
C SER A 100 -14.19 -19.31 -15.76
N MET A 101 -14.76 -19.00 -14.60
CA MET A 101 -14.27 -19.36 -13.28
C MET A 101 -15.34 -20.11 -12.51
N LEU A 102 -14.90 -21.07 -11.70
CA LEU A 102 -15.77 -21.72 -10.72
C LEU A 102 -16.17 -20.71 -9.64
N SER A 103 -17.47 -20.46 -9.53
CA SER A 103 -18.08 -19.50 -8.61
C SER A 103 -19.25 -20.11 -7.86
N HIS A 104 -19.82 -19.35 -6.92
CA HIS A 104 -21.06 -19.70 -6.25
C HIS A 104 -22.11 -18.58 -6.30
N ASP A 105 -23.39 -18.95 -6.13
CA ASP A 105 -24.52 -18.01 -6.07
C ASP A 105 -24.78 -17.42 -4.66
N GLY A 106 -24.05 -17.91 -3.65
CA GLY A 106 -24.17 -17.50 -2.24
C GLY A 106 -25.14 -18.36 -1.44
N ALA A 107 -25.83 -19.28 -2.11
CA ALA A 107 -26.56 -20.40 -1.56
C ALA A 107 -25.80 -21.70 -1.91
N ASP A 108 -26.48 -22.70 -2.45
CA ASP A 108 -25.94 -24.04 -2.69
C ASP A 108 -25.36 -24.22 -4.10
N SER A 109 -25.62 -23.30 -5.05
CA SER A 109 -25.27 -23.53 -6.45
C SER A 109 -23.82 -23.14 -6.75
N VAL A 110 -23.14 -24.01 -7.49
CA VAL A 110 -21.80 -23.77 -8.03
C VAL A 110 -21.91 -23.61 -9.54
N LEU A 111 -21.41 -22.48 -10.05
CA LEU A 111 -21.67 -22.03 -11.42
C LEU A 111 -20.41 -21.46 -12.07
N ALA A 112 -20.34 -21.54 -13.39
CA ALA A 112 -19.32 -20.89 -14.19
C ALA A 112 -19.66 -19.41 -14.43
N THR A 113 -18.70 -18.51 -14.20
CA THR A 113 -18.82 -17.07 -14.49
C THR A 113 -17.59 -16.52 -15.18
N SER A 114 -17.73 -15.59 -16.12
CA SER A 114 -16.59 -14.86 -16.70
C SER A 114 -16.16 -13.67 -15.85
N GLU A 115 -16.92 -13.30 -14.82
CA GLU A 115 -16.64 -12.15 -13.97
C GLU A 115 -15.83 -12.58 -12.74
N ALA A 116 -14.65 -11.99 -12.56
CA ALA A 116 -13.85 -12.18 -11.36
C ALA A 116 -14.50 -11.41 -10.21
N THR A 117 -15.06 -12.12 -9.23
CA THR A 117 -15.80 -11.54 -8.10
C THR A 117 -15.43 -12.26 -6.80
N PRO A 118 -15.83 -11.76 -5.62
CA PRO A 118 -15.57 -12.48 -4.38
C PRO A 118 -16.15 -13.91 -4.32
N SER A 119 -17.11 -14.26 -5.18
CA SER A 119 -17.65 -15.64 -5.22
C SER A 119 -16.78 -16.62 -6.01
N THR A 120 -15.74 -16.16 -6.73
CA THR A 120 -14.77 -17.02 -7.42
C THR A 120 -13.55 -17.35 -6.57
N ASP A 121 -13.48 -16.85 -5.34
CA ASP A 121 -12.30 -16.95 -4.49
C ASP A 121 -12.45 -18.02 -3.39
N TRP A 122 -11.64 -19.08 -3.52
CA TRP A 122 -11.70 -20.26 -2.68
C TRP A 122 -10.43 -20.40 -1.85
N THR A 123 -10.57 -20.44 -0.52
CA THR A 123 -9.52 -20.91 0.37
C THR A 123 -9.36 -22.41 0.20
N VAL A 124 -8.13 -22.86 0.00
CA VAL A 124 -7.82 -24.28 -0.19
C VAL A 124 -6.97 -24.75 0.98
N MET A 125 -7.35 -25.88 1.56
CA MET A 125 -6.63 -26.51 2.65
C MET A 125 -6.28 -27.95 2.30
N SER A 126 -5.05 -28.37 2.60
CA SER A 126 -4.64 -29.77 2.46
C SER A 126 -5.19 -30.61 3.62
N THR A 127 -5.65 -31.81 3.27
CA THR A 127 -6.16 -32.87 4.14
C THR A 127 -5.48 -34.18 3.72
N GLY A 128 -4.18 -34.30 4.02
CA GLY A 128 -3.35 -35.37 3.47
C GLY A 128 -3.08 -35.13 1.98
N GLU A 129 -3.48 -36.06 1.12
CA GLU A 129 -3.31 -35.97 -0.34
C GLU A 129 -4.49 -35.26 -1.04
N SER A 130 -5.55 -34.96 -0.31
CA SER A 130 -6.75 -34.29 -0.83
C SER A 130 -6.86 -32.85 -0.33
N PHE A 131 -7.71 -32.06 -0.97
CA PHE A 131 -7.90 -30.64 -0.71
C PHE A 131 -9.36 -30.30 -0.46
N VAL A 132 -9.61 -29.49 0.55
CA VAL A 132 -10.93 -28.91 0.82
C VAL A 132 -10.94 -27.48 0.32
N LEU A 133 -11.96 -27.13 -0.48
CA LEU A 133 -12.15 -25.79 -1.03
C LEU A 133 -13.29 -25.12 -0.27
N THR A 134 -13.02 -23.93 0.28
CA THR A 134 -13.97 -23.16 1.09
C THR A 134 -14.13 -21.77 0.50
N ALA A 135 -15.37 -21.37 0.20
CA ALA A 135 -15.67 -20.05 -0.33
C ALA A 135 -15.30 -18.97 0.69
N THR A 136 -14.49 -17.99 0.27
CA THR A 136 -14.00 -16.93 1.18
C THR A 136 -15.11 -16.00 1.66
N SER A 137 -16.17 -15.82 0.86
CA SER A 137 -17.23 -14.86 1.13
C SER A 137 -18.26 -15.33 2.17
N ASN A 138 -18.45 -16.65 2.33
CA ASN A 138 -19.47 -17.21 3.23
C ASN A 138 -19.01 -18.42 4.07
N GLY A 139 -17.78 -18.92 3.87
CA GLY A 139 -17.20 -20.00 4.67
C GLY A 139 -17.73 -21.40 4.38
N ARG A 140 -18.56 -21.57 3.33
CA ARG A 140 -19.13 -22.87 2.95
C ARG A 140 -18.17 -23.65 2.05
N GLN A 141 -18.25 -24.98 2.11
CA GLN A 141 -17.34 -25.89 1.41
C GLN A 141 -17.92 -26.33 0.06
N LEU A 142 -17.05 -26.41 -0.95
CA LEU A 142 -17.36 -27.07 -2.21
C LEU A 142 -17.50 -28.58 -1.94
N ILE A 143 -18.55 -29.20 -2.47
CA ILE A 143 -18.79 -30.65 -2.32
C ILE A 143 -19.33 -31.23 -3.63
N SER A 144 -19.30 -32.56 -3.75
CA SER A 144 -20.07 -33.29 -4.77
C SER A 144 -21.33 -33.88 -4.12
N ARG A 145 -22.49 -33.68 -4.76
CA ARG A 145 -23.76 -34.29 -4.35
C ARG A 145 -24.62 -34.51 -5.59
N ASP A 146 -25.27 -35.68 -5.67
CA ASP A 146 -26.16 -36.03 -6.78
C ASP A 146 -25.51 -35.82 -8.17
N LEU A 147 -24.23 -36.20 -8.29
CA LEU A 147 -23.40 -36.06 -9.50
C LEU A 147 -23.13 -34.61 -9.94
N MET A 148 -23.25 -33.63 -9.04
CA MET A 148 -22.99 -32.22 -9.32
C MET A 148 -22.14 -31.57 -8.23
N LEU A 149 -21.42 -30.50 -8.59
CA LEU A 149 -20.83 -29.61 -7.60
C LEU A 149 -21.90 -28.73 -6.95
N THR A 150 -21.85 -28.67 -5.63
CA THR A 150 -22.72 -27.84 -4.80
C THR A 150 -21.93 -27.37 -3.57
N MET A 151 -22.59 -26.72 -2.62
CA MET A 151 -21.98 -26.24 -1.39
C MET A 151 -22.71 -26.74 -0.15
N SER A 152 -21.96 -26.95 0.93
CA SER A 152 -22.51 -27.26 2.25
C SER A 152 -21.76 -26.53 3.35
N ASP A 153 -22.33 -26.52 4.56
CA ASP A 153 -21.57 -26.00 5.69
C ASP A 153 -20.45 -27.00 6.07
N PRO A 154 -19.33 -26.52 6.65
CA PRO A 154 -18.23 -27.39 7.06
C PRO A 154 -18.70 -28.51 8.00
N GLY A 155 -18.42 -29.76 7.63
CA GLY A 155 -18.74 -30.95 8.44
C GLY A 155 -20.15 -31.52 8.24
N ASP A 156 -20.99 -30.92 7.39
CA ASP A 156 -22.33 -31.45 7.08
C ASP A 156 -22.30 -32.74 6.27
N VAL A 157 -21.26 -32.92 5.45
CA VAL A 157 -21.04 -34.13 4.65
C VAL A 157 -19.67 -34.72 4.92
N PRO A 158 -19.54 -36.06 4.90
CA PRO A 158 -18.26 -36.73 5.09
C PRO A 158 -17.31 -36.54 3.90
N GLU A 159 -17.84 -36.44 2.68
CA GLU A 159 -17.07 -36.31 1.44
C GLU A 159 -17.08 -34.86 0.96
N SER A 160 -16.03 -34.11 1.28
CA SER A 160 -15.86 -32.71 0.86
C SER A 160 -14.47 -32.40 0.30
N ALA A 161 -13.63 -33.43 0.17
CA ALA A 161 -12.27 -33.28 -0.32
C ALA A 161 -12.16 -33.66 -1.81
N PHE A 162 -11.19 -33.04 -2.48
CA PHE A 162 -10.88 -33.28 -3.88
C PHE A 162 -9.40 -33.60 -4.03
N THR A 163 -9.06 -34.58 -4.86
CA THR A 163 -7.68 -34.75 -5.32
C THR A 163 -7.47 -33.90 -6.57
N LEU A 164 -6.42 -33.08 -6.59
CA LEU A 164 -6.05 -32.26 -7.75
C LEU A 164 -5.07 -33.03 -8.63
N ILE A 165 -5.53 -33.44 -9.82
CA ILE A 165 -4.75 -34.22 -10.76
C ILE A 165 -4.13 -33.29 -11.81
N PRO A 166 -2.79 -33.26 -11.99
CA PRO A 166 -2.16 -32.41 -13.00
C PRO A 166 -2.74 -32.62 -14.40
N ARG A 167 -2.94 -31.52 -15.12
CA ARG A 167 -3.45 -31.48 -16.50
C ARG A 167 -2.67 -30.47 -17.32
N ASP A 168 -2.89 -30.53 -18.62
CA ASP A 168 -2.50 -29.51 -19.59
C ASP A 168 -3.75 -28.86 -20.19
N GLY A 169 -3.57 -27.78 -20.95
CA GLY A 169 -4.66 -27.15 -21.70
C GLY A 169 -5.47 -26.10 -20.92
N CYS A 170 -5.01 -25.68 -19.74
CA CYS A 170 -5.60 -24.54 -19.06
C CYS A 170 -5.28 -23.23 -19.79
N ALA A 171 -6.23 -22.30 -19.78
CA ALA A 171 -6.01 -20.94 -20.25
C ALA A 171 -5.17 -20.13 -19.26
N ASP A 172 -4.44 -19.14 -19.77
CA ASP A 172 -3.75 -18.15 -18.95
C ASP A 172 -4.74 -17.16 -18.35
N PHE A 173 -4.64 -16.93 -17.04
CA PHE A 173 -5.45 -15.92 -16.37
C PHE A 173 -5.04 -14.51 -16.87
N PRO A 174 -6.00 -13.58 -17.11
CA PRO A 174 -5.68 -12.23 -17.56
C PRO A 174 -4.72 -11.50 -16.62
N GLU A 175 -3.61 -10.99 -17.16
CA GLU A 175 -2.60 -10.27 -16.38
C GLU A 175 -1.77 -9.33 -17.26
N ALA A 176 -1.34 -8.20 -16.71
CA ALA A 176 -0.40 -7.30 -17.34
C ALA A 176 0.97 -7.97 -17.52
N LYS A 177 1.52 -7.87 -18.73
CA LYS A 177 2.90 -8.29 -18.98
C LYS A 177 3.85 -7.39 -18.21
N VAL A 178 4.88 -7.98 -17.60
CA VAL A 178 5.96 -7.23 -16.94
C VAL A 178 6.67 -6.30 -17.92
N GLY A 179 6.82 -6.70 -19.19
CA GLY A 179 7.49 -5.87 -20.21
C GLY A 179 8.99 -5.72 -20.00
N ALA A 180 9.63 -6.67 -19.30
CA ALA A 180 11.08 -6.72 -19.12
C ALA A 180 11.59 -8.18 -19.16
N ASN A 181 12.81 -8.36 -19.67
CA ASN A 181 13.51 -9.65 -19.74
C ASN A 181 14.76 -9.62 -18.86
N GLY A 182 15.18 -10.80 -18.37
CA GLY A 182 16.35 -10.95 -17.51
C GLY A 182 16.03 -11.02 -16.01
N VAL A 183 17.07 -11.28 -15.23
CA VAL A 183 17.03 -11.29 -13.75
C VAL A 183 17.61 -9.97 -13.22
N PRO A 184 17.25 -9.53 -12.00
CA PRO A 184 17.89 -8.38 -11.37
C PRO A 184 19.42 -8.50 -11.43
N GLY A 185 20.10 -7.38 -11.72
CA GLY A 185 21.56 -7.33 -11.92
C GLY A 185 22.37 -8.04 -10.84
N GLU A 186 23.54 -8.55 -11.25
CA GLU A 186 24.40 -9.41 -10.42
C GLU A 186 24.76 -8.76 -9.09
N ILE A 187 24.66 -9.55 -8.02
CA ILE A 187 25.20 -9.22 -6.71
C ILE A 187 26.72 -9.45 -6.77
N GLY A 188 27.49 -8.42 -6.42
CA GLY A 188 28.94 -8.49 -6.36
C GLY A 188 29.42 -9.54 -5.35
N PRO A 189 30.67 -10.01 -5.46
CA PRO A 189 31.20 -11.09 -4.64
C PRO A 189 31.22 -10.78 -3.13
N ASN A 190 31.07 -9.51 -2.72
CA ASN A 190 30.96 -9.10 -1.32
C ASN A 190 29.58 -8.55 -0.96
N GLY A 191 28.54 -8.86 -1.76
CA GLY A 191 27.18 -8.37 -1.54
C GLY A 191 26.94 -6.96 -2.08
N GLU A 192 27.81 -6.45 -2.96
CA GLU A 192 27.58 -5.17 -3.60
C GLU A 192 26.38 -5.24 -4.54
N VAL A 193 25.46 -4.28 -4.44
CA VAL A 193 24.28 -4.21 -5.30
C VAL A 193 24.33 -2.92 -6.09
N THR A 194 24.18 -3.02 -7.41
CA THR A 194 24.05 -1.85 -8.29
C THR A 194 22.58 -1.61 -8.63
N GLY A 195 22.15 -0.36 -8.58
CA GLY A 195 20.77 0.01 -8.81
C GLY A 195 20.46 1.44 -8.40
N PHE A 196 19.17 1.74 -8.28
CA PHE A 196 18.67 3.00 -7.74
C PHE A 196 17.74 2.75 -6.56
N ILE A 197 17.52 3.83 -5.81
CA ILE A 197 16.65 3.87 -4.64
C ILE A 197 15.54 4.86 -4.96
N ASP A 198 14.30 4.45 -4.67
CA ASP A 198 13.18 5.37 -4.61
C ASP A 198 12.80 5.59 -3.14
N THR A 199 12.96 6.81 -2.65
CA THR A 199 12.72 7.16 -1.24
C THR A 199 11.35 7.76 -0.98
N HIS A 200 10.49 7.88 -2.00
CA HIS A 200 9.20 8.56 -1.88
C HIS A 200 8.16 7.95 -2.83
N VAL A 201 7.45 6.92 -2.38
CA VAL A 201 6.39 6.29 -3.17
C VAL A 201 5.13 6.06 -2.34
N HIS A 202 3.95 6.17 -2.96
CA HIS A 202 2.66 5.91 -2.33
C HIS A 202 1.98 4.67 -2.92
N MET A 203 2.58 3.49 -2.73
CA MET A 203 2.07 2.23 -3.29
C MET A 203 0.62 1.94 -2.88
N ASN A 204 0.23 2.36 -1.68
CA ASN A 204 -1.08 2.10 -1.10
C ASN A 204 -2.01 3.33 -1.15
N ALA A 205 -1.75 4.27 -2.07
CA ALA A 205 -2.59 5.45 -2.28
C ALA A 205 -4.04 5.10 -2.65
N SER A 206 -4.33 3.88 -3.08
CA SER A 206 -5.71 3.39 -3.26
C SER A 206 -6.60 3.47 -2.01
N GLU A 207 -6.01 3.61 -0.82
CA GLU A 207 -6.74 3.81 0.45
C GLU A 207 -6.71 5.27 0.95
N PHE A 208 -6.04 6.16 0.22
CA PHE A 208 -5.89 7.58 0.54
C PHE A 208 -7.23 8.30 0.58
N MET A 209 -7.35 9.27 1.51
CA MET A 209 -8.51 10.16 1.66
C MET A 209 -9.87 9.42 1.65
N GLY A 210 -9.99 8.37 2.46
CA GLY A 210 -11.23 7.60 2.54
C GLY A 210 -11.35 6.50 1.47
N GLY A 211 -10.32 6.31 0.63
CA GLY A 211 -10.13 5.17 -0.27
C GLY A 211 -10.92 5.20 -1.58
N ASN A 212 -11.82 6.17 -1.79
CA ASN A 212 -12.57 6.28 -3.03
C ASN A 212 -12.07 7.38 -3.96
N LEU A 213 -11.12 8.21 -3.53
CA LEU A 213 -10.54 9.26 -4.35
C LEU A 213 -9.54 8.72 -5.39
N HIS A 214 -8.83 7.65 -5.03
CA HIS A 214 -7.78 7.09 -5.86
C HIS A 214 -8.28 5.82 -6.56
N CYS A 215 -8.19 5.81 -7.87
CA CYS A 215 -8.76 4.84 -8.77
C CYS A 215 -7.74 3.78 -9.14
N GLY A 216 -8.18 2.53 -9.18
CA GLY A 216 -7.30 1.38 -9.24
C GLY A 216 -6.59 1.04 -7.92
N ARG A 217 -5.90 -0.09 -7.92
CA ARG A 217 -5.20 -0.67 -6.75
C ARG A 217 -3.85 -1.26 -7.13
N PRO A 218 -2.87 -1.32 -6.20
CA PRO A 218 -1.58 -1.96 -6.45
C PRO A 218 -1.69 -3.47 -6.73
N PHE A 219 -2.75 -4.11 -6.23
CA PHE A 219 -3.14 -5.49 -6.50
C PHE A 219 -4.63 -5.69 -6.17
N ASP A 220 -5.20 -6.82 -6.61
CA ASP A 220 -6.54 -7.25 -6.21
C ASP A 220 -6.59 -8.79 -6.26
N PRO A 221 -7.20 -9.49 -5.28
CA PRO A 221 -7.37 -10.95 -5.34
C PRO A 221 -8.12 -11.43 -6.58
N GLN A 222 -9.01 -10.62 -7.16
CA GLN A 222 -9.70 -10.90 -8.42
C GLN A 222 -8.84 -10.59 -9.67
N GLY A 223 -7.60 -10.14 -9.49
CA GLY A 223 -6.63 -9.93 -10.55
C GLY A 223 -6.76 -8.58 -11.27
N VAL A 224 -6.03 -8.44 -12.38
CA VAL A 224 -5.85 -7.14 -13.08
C VAL A 224 -7.16 -6.49 -13.52
N THR A 225 -8.16 -7.31 -13.90
CA THR A 225 -9.47 -6.84 -14.38
C THR A 225 -10.30 -6.19 -13.27
N ALA A 226 -9.99 -6.46 -12.00
CA ALA A 226 -10.60 -5.81 -10.85
C ALA A 226 -9.68 -4.71 -10.27
N ALA A 227 -8.36 -4.92 -10.32
CA ALA A 227 -7.39 -3.99 -9.77
C ALA A 227 -7.29 -2.67 -10.55
N LEU A 228 -7.37 -2.71 -11.89
CA LEU A 228 -7.10 -1.56 -12.77
C LEU A 228 -8.37 -1.07 -13.46
N VAL A 229 -9.39 -0.80 -12.63
CA VAL A 229 -10.66 -0.21 -13.00
C VAL A 229 -10.76 1.19 -12.39
N ASP A 230 -11.35 2.11 -13.14
CA ASP A 230 -11.51 3.50 -12.72
C ASP A 230 -12.62 3.67 -11.67
N CYS A 231 -12.64 4.81 -10.99
CA CYS A 231 -13.63 5.16 -9.99
C CYS A 231 -15.03 5.37 -10.63
N PRO A 232 -16.11 4.94 -9.97
CA PRO A 232 -17.47 5.14 -10.48
C PRO A 232 -17.86 6.60 -10.71
N ASP A 233 -17.33 7.55 -9.93
CA ASP A 233 -17.62 8.98 -10.07
C ASP A 233 -16.85 9.68 -11.19
N HIS A 234 -15.95 8.98 -11.87
CA HIS A 234 -15.34 9.46 -13.11
C HIS A 234 -16.23 9.15 -14.32
N GLN A 235 -17.26 8.31 -14.15
CA GLN A 235 -18.13 7.92 -15.25
C GLN A 235 -19.28 8.92 -15.48
N PRO A 236 -19.59 9.27 -16.74
CA PRO A 236 -18.84 8.95 -17.97
C PRO A 236 -17.72 9.97 -18.26
N ASP A 237 -16.67 9.51 -18.95
CA ASP A 237 -15.65 10.34 -19.63
C ASP A 237 -14.87 11.34 -18.74
N GLY A 238 -14.71 11.06 -17.45
CA GLY A 238 -13.95 11.89 -16.51
C GLY A 238 -14.63 13.20 -16.09
N ILE A 239 -15.78 13.54 -16.67
CA ILE A 239 -16.48 14.82 -16.41
C ILE A 239 -16.83 15.02 -14.93
N PRO A 240 -17.35 14.01 -14.20
CA PRO A 240 -17.71 14.21 -12.80
C PRO A 240 -16.52 14.10 -11.83
N ALA A 241 -15.30 13.81 -12.33
CA ALA A 241 -14.05 13.71 -11.58
C ALA A 241 -13.50 15.09 -11.16
N LEU A 242 -14.32 15.93 -10.51
CA LEU A 242 -14.02 17.34 -10.26
C LEU A 242 -12.66 17.56 -9.58
N LEU A 243 -12.30 16.68 -8.64
CA LEU A 243 -11.04 16.82 -7.90
C LEU A 243 -9.84 16.42 -8.76
N GLU A 244 -9.92 15.35 -9.56
CA GLU A 244 -8.91 15.03 -10.56
C GLU A 244 -8.76 16.14 -11.60
N ASN A 245 -9.88 16.59 -12.15
CA ASN A 245 -9.95 17.65 -13.15
C ASN A 245 -9.23 18.93 -12.70
N VAL A 246 -9.33 19.27 -11.41
CA VAL A 246 -8.59 20.40 -10.82
C VAL A 246 -7.14 20.04 -10.48
N LEU A 247 -6.88 18.88 -9.89
CA LEU A 247 -5.55 18.53 -9.37
C LEU A 247 -4.57 18.08 -10.47
N SER A 248 -5.01 17.26 -11.41
CA SER A 248 -4.21 16.69 -12.49
C SER A 248 -4.19 17.61 -13.72
N TYR A 249 -5.34 18.20 -14.08
CA TYR A 249 -5.48 18.96 -15.34
C TYR A 249 -5.63 20.48 -15.16
N GLY A 250 -5.91 20.98 -13.95
CA GLY A 250 -6.13 22.40 -13.68
C GLY A 250 -7.44 22.98 -14.27
N ASN A 251 -8.34 22.13 -14.77
CA ASN A 251 -9.60 22.50 -15.41
C ASN A 251 -10.74 21.63 -14.87
N PRO A 252 -11.70 22.17 -14.08
CA PRO A 252 -12.77 21.39 -13.46
C PRO A 252 -13.75 20.74 -14.45
N PHE A 253 -13.70 21.10 -15.74
CA PHE A 253 -14.56 20.56 -16.80
C PHE A 253 -13.79 19.70 -17.81
N GLU A 254 -12.60 19.20 -17.43
CA GLU A 254 -11.82 18.33 -18.29
C GLU A 254 -12.55 17.01 -18.57
N THR A 255 -12.25 16.42 -19.72
CA THR A 255 -12.74 15.08 -20.09
C THR A 255 -11.55 14.20 -20.40
N HIS A 256 -11.56 12.96 -19.97
CA HIS A 256 -10.49 12.01 -20.26
C HIS A 256 -11.05 10.58 -20.39
N ASP A 257 -10.27 9.69 -20.99
CA ASP A 257 -10.65 8.29 -21.15
C ASP A 257 -10.45 7.56 -19.81
N THR A 258 -11.52 7.02 -19.28
CA THR A 258 -11.56 6.33 -17.99
C THR A 258 -11.20 4.84 -18.10
N THR A 259 -10.89 4.37 -19.31
CA THR A 259 -10.58 2.97 -19.57
C THR A 259 -9.18 2.61 -19.09
N GLY A 260 -9.12 1.92 -17.95
CA GLY A 260 -7.92 1.27 -17.44
C GLY A 260 -7.55 0.01 -18.24
N TRP A 261 -7.45 -1.14 -17.56
CA TRP A 261 -7.16 -2.40 -18.23
C TRP A 261 -8.27 -2.77 -19.26
N PRO A 262 -7.93 -3.34 -20.44
CA PRO A 262 -6.58 -3.70 -20.91
C PRO A 262 -5.91 -2.67 -21.81
N SER A 263 -6.61 -1.63 -22.25
CA SER A 263 -6.11 -0.71 -23.27
C SER A 263 -5.21 0.38 -22.71
N PHE A 264 -5.46 0.83 -21.47
CA PHE A 264 -4.75 1.94 -20.83
C PHE A 264 -4.70 3.18 -21.72
N ALA A 265 -5.87 3.61 -22.19
CA ALA A 265 -5.96 4.62 -23.25
C ALA A 265 -5.48 6.00 -22.78
N ASP A 266 -5.70 6.32 -21.50
CA ASP A 266 -5.26 7.57 -20.86
C ASP A 266 -4.44 7.31 -19.60
N TRP A 267 -4.92 6.45 -18.70
CA TRP A 267 -4.22 6.10 -17.46
C TRP A 267 -3.70 4.65 -17.45
N PRO A 268 -2.58 4.36 -16.76
CA PRO A 268 -1.80 5.26 -15.89
C PRO A 268 -1.03 6.36 -16.64
N ALA A 269 -1.03 7.57 -16.09
CA ALA A 269 -0.28 8.73 -16.60
C ALA A 269 0.53 9.39 -15.49
N HIS A 270 1.74 9.87 -15.83
CA HIS A 270 2.71 10.44 -14.87
C HIS A 270 2.21 11.67 -14.10
N ASP A 271 1.18 12.33 -14.62
CA ASP A 271 0.59 13.58 -14.17
C ASP A 271 -0.83 13.38 -13.61
N SER A 272 -1.35 12.14 -13.60
CA SER A 272 -2.60 11.83 -12.91
C SER A 272 -2.34 11.58 -11.42
N LEU A 273 -2.92 12.41 -10.56
CA LEU A 273 -2.77 12.29 -9.11
C LEU A 273 -3.80 11.37 -8.45
N THR A 274 -4.78 10.90 -9.21
CA THR A 274 -5.94 10.12 -8.74
C THR A 274 -5.99 8.72 -9.32
N HIS A 275 -5.14 8.36 -10.26
CA HIS A 275 -5.10 7.01 -10.83
C HIS A 275 -3.87 6.22 -10.35
N GLU A 276 -4.05 4.90 -10.20
CA GLU A 276 -3.01 3.98 -9.80
C GLU A 276 -1.85 3.96 -10.80
N GLN A 277 -0.65 4.19 -10.29
CA GLN A 277 0.60 4.21 -11.05
C GLN A 277 1.61 3.16 -10.57
N THR A 278 1.26 2.38 -9.55
CA THR A 278 2.15 1.45 -8.86
C THR A 278 1.59 0.03 -8.80
N TYR A 279 0.87 -0.42 -9.84
CA TYR A 279 0.47 -1.82 -9.95
C TYR A 279 1.67 -2.78 -9.80
N TYR A 280 1.51 -3.89 -9.10
CA TYR A 280 2.64 -4.75 -8.68
C TYR A 280 3.51 -5.22 -9.86
N LYS A 281 2.93 -5.44 -11.05
CA LYS A 281 3.70 -5.78 -12.27
C LYS A 281 4.58 -4.65 -12.78
N TRP A 282 4.18 -3.40 -12.59
CA TRP A 282 4.98 -2.24 -12.96
C TRP A 282 6.13 -2.02 -11.98
N VAL A 283 5.91 -2.28 -10.70
CA VAL A 283 6.98 -2.31 -9.70
C VAL A 283 7.92 -3.50 -9.92
N GLU A 284 7.39 -4.67 -10.30
CA GLU A 284 8.21 -5.82 -10.72
C GLU A 284 9.16 -5.41 -11.86
N ARG A 285 8.65 -4.67 -12.86
CA ARG A 285 9.46 -4.14 -13.96
C ARG A 285 10.56 -3.20 -13.45
N ALA A 286 10.25 -2.28 -12.54
CA ALA A 286 11.24 -1.37 -11.96
C ALA A 286 12.32 -2.10 -11.17
N TRP A 287 11.94 -3.09 -10.35
CA TRP A 287 12.85 -3.95 -9.60
C TRP A 287 13.79 -4.74 -10.53
N ARG A 288 13.25 -5.38 -11.57
CA ARG A 288 14.07 -6.04 -12.60
C ARG A 288 15.03 -5.05 -13.27
N GLY A 289 14.59 -3.80 -13.47
CA GLY A 289 15.38 -2.70 -14.05
C GLY A 289 16.42 -2.05 -13.13
N GLY A 290 16.51 -2.44 -11.86
CA GLY A 290 17.55 -1.92 -10.95
C GLY A 290 17.04 -1.21 -9.70
N LEU A 291 15.72 -1.15 -9.45
CA LEU A 291 15.21 -0.65 -8.16
C LEU A 291 15.58 -1.64 -7.04
N ARG A 292 16.19 -1.14 -5.96
CA ARG A 292 16.66 -1.96 -4.84
C ARG A 292 16.08 -1.59 -3.48
N ILE A 293 15.81 -0.31 -3.28
CA ILE A 293 15.11 0.18 -2.09
C ILE A 293 13.92 1.01 -2.55
N PHE A 294 12.78 0.77 -1.93
CA PHE A 294 11.51 1.43 -2.18
C PHE A 294 10.92 1.86 -0.84
N THR A 295 10.83 3.16 -0.57
CA THR A 295 10.11 3.65 0.60
C THR A 295 8.64 3.84 0.25
N ASN A 296 7.79 3.03 0.87
CA ASN A 296 6.35 3.19 0.79
C ASN A 296 5.85 4.12 1.91
N LEU A 297 5.44 5.33 1.55
CA LEU A 297 4.89 6.35 2.44
C LEU A 297 3.36 6.23 2.50
N PHE A 298 2.84 5.88 3.67
CA PHE A 298 1.40 5.90 3.92
C PHE A 298 0.90 7.34 3.99
N VAL A 299 -0.06 7.65 3.13
CA VAL A 299 -0.48 9.03 2.89
C VAL A 299 -1.92 9.27 3.33
N ALA A 300 -2.19 10.38 3.99
CA ALA A 300 -3.54 10.72 4.47
C ALA A 300 -3.71 12.24 4.61
N ASN A 301 -4.97 12.68 4.51
CA ASN A 301 -5.35 14.06 4.77
C ASN A 301 -6.82 14.12 5.21
N ARG A 302 -7.07 14.51 6.47
CA ARG A 302 -8.40 14.52 7.08
C ARG A 302 -9.34 15.52 6.41
N VAL A 303 -8.93 16.78 6.25
CA VAL A 303 -9.83 17.83 5.73
C VAL A 303 -10.23 17.54 4.28
N LEU A 304 -9.30 17.11 3.44
CA LEU A 304 -9.62 16.76 2.05
C LEU A 304 -10.52 15.51 1.98
N CYS A 305 -10.31 14.52 2.84
CA CYS A 305 -11.23 13.37 2.98
C CYS A 305 -12.64 13.78 3.46
N GLU A 306 -12.73 14.72 4.41
CA GLU A 306 -14.02 15.20 4.92
C GLU A 306 -14.80 15.97 3.84
N LEU A 307 -14.09 16.77 3.03
CA LEU A 307 -14.66 17.54 1.92
C LEU A 307 -15.06 16.64 0.74
N TYR A 308 -14.33 15.55 0.49
CA TYR A 308 -14.63 14.65 -0.61
C TYR A 308 -15.90 13.82 -0.31
N PRO A 309 -16.92 13.84 -1.20
CA PRO A 309 -18.24 13.29 -0.90
C PRO A 309 -18.28 11.76 -0.85
N SER A 310 -17.40 11.09 -1.59
CA SER A 310 -17.33 9.62 -1.67
C SER A 310 -16.22 9.09 -0.77
N LYS A 311 -16.52 8.10 0.07
CA LYS A 311 -15.51 7.44 0.91
C LYS A 311 -16.01 6.09 1.37
N ARG A 312 -15.10 5.12 1.47
CA ARG A 312 -15.30 3.81 2.09
C ARG A 312 -14.66 3.69 3.47
N ASN A 313 -13.55 4.40 3.68
CA ASN A 313 -12.80 4.42 4.93
C ASN A 313 -13.09 5.70 5.74
N PRO A 314 -12.87 5.67 7.07
CA PRO A 314 -12.93 6.88 7.89
C PRO A 314 -11.84 7.89 7.51
N CYS A 315 -12.06 9.18 7.82
CA CYS A 315 -11.09 10.25 7.56
C CYS A 315 -10.05 10.45 8.67
N ASP A 316 -10.03 9.57 9.68
CA ASP A 316 -8.96 9.55 10.67
C ASP A 316 -7.66 9.10 9.99
N GLU A 317 -6.61 9.91 10.11
CA GLU A 317 -5.37 9.68 9.38
C GLU A 317 -4.60 8.49 9.91
N MET A 318 -4.63 8.25 11.23
CA MET A 318 -3.97 7.09 11.83
C MET A 318 -4.69 5.78 11.45
N GLU A 319 -6.01 5.79 11.35
CA GLU A 319 -6.76 4.66 10.81
C GLU A 319 -6.42 4.39 9.34
N THR A 320 -6.30 5.46 8.55
CA THR A 320 -5.84 5.36 7.15
C THR A 320 -4.43 4.78 7.05
N VAL A 321 -3.52 5.14 7.96
CA VAL A 321 -2.17 4.55 8.09
C VAL A 321 -2.24 3.06 8.43
N ARG A 322 -3.09 2.64 9.37
CA ARG A 322 -3.27 1.22 9.72
C ARG A 322 -3.76 0.41 8.52
N ILE A 323 -4.75 0.93 7.79
CA ILE A 323 -5.30 0.29 6.59
C ILE A 323 -4.21 0.13 5.52
N GLN A 324 -3.43 1.18 5.24
CA GLN A 324 -2.35 1.09 4.26
C GLN A 324 -1.24 0.15 4.69
N ALA A 325 -0.86 0.15 5.97
CA ALA A 325 0.13 -0.78 6.51
C ALA A 325 -0.31 -2.25 6.38
N GLN A 326 -1.60 -2.52 6.61
CA GLN A 326 -2.19 -3.84 6.39
C GLN A 326 -2.17 -4.20 4.90
N GLN A 327 -2.60 -3.29 4.02
CA GLN A 327 -2.60 -3.51 2.57
C GLN A 327 -1.19 -3.76 2.01
N THR A 328 -0.14 -3.13 2.55
CA THR A 328 1.25 -3.42 2.14
C THR A 328 1.67 -4.86 2.49
N ARG A 329 1.22 -5.38 3.63
CA ARG A 329 1.48 -6.78 4.02
C ARG A 329 0.71 -7.75 3.14
N GLU A 330 -0.55 -7.44 2.83
CA GLU A 330 -1.36 -8.22 1.90
C GLU A 330 -0.80 -8.23 0.49
N LEU A 331 -0.22 -7.12 0.04
CA LEU A 331 0.52 -7.04 -1.22
C LEU A 331 1.76 -7.94 -1.21
N GLN A 332 2.53 -7.95 -0.11
CA GLN A 332 3.67 -8.85 0.03
C GLN A 332 3.22 -10.31 -0.08
N ASP A 333 2.14 -10.67 0.60
CA ASP A 333 1.55 -12.02 0.57
C ASP A 333 1.00 -12.35 -0.81
N TYR A 334 0.37 -11.38 -1.50
CA TYR A 334 -0.14 -11.55 -2.85
C TYR A 334 1.00 -11.87 -3.82
N ILE A 335 2.10 -11.11 -3.73
CA ILE A 335 3.31 -11.38 -4.49
C ILE A 335 3.91 -12.72 -4.08
N ASP A 336 3.94 -13.10 -2.81
CA ASP A 336 4.39 -14.43 -2.39
C ASP A 336 3.55 -15.56 -3.00
N ALA A 337 2.23 -15.39 -3.06
CA ALA A 337 1.30 -16.35 -3.66
C ALA A 337 1.59 -16.59 -5.15
N GLN A 338 1.97 -15.55 -5.89
CA GLN A 338 2.35 -15.69 -7.30
C GLN A 338 3.66 -16.45 -7.52
N TYR A 339 4.54 -16.53 -6.51
CA TYR A 339 5.89 -17.11 -6.63
C TYR A 339 6.08 -18.38 -5.79
N GLY A 340 4.98 -19.04 -5.43
CA GLY A 340 5.00 -20.36 -4.79
C GLY A 340 4.96 -20.34 -3.26
N GLY A 341 4.51 -19.24 -2.65
CA GLY A 341 4.13 -19.19 -1.25
C GLY A 341 4.95 -18.23 -0.39
N PRO A 342 4.77 -18.27 0.94
CA PRO A 342 5.32 -17.29 1.87
C PRO A 342 6.84 -17.14 1.74
N GLY A 343 7.33 -15.91 1.64
CA GLY A 343 8.76 -15.59 1.51
C GLY A 343 9.35 -15.79 0.11
N ARG A 344 8.60 -16.32 -0.86
CA ARG A 344 9.13 -16.72 -2.18
C ARG A 344 9.12 -15.58 -3.20
N GLY A 345 8.31 -14.56 -2.98
CA GLY A 345 8.22 -13.35 -3.79
C GLY A 345 9.42 -12.42 -3.63
N TRP A 346 9.49 -11.43 -4.53
CA TRP A 346 10.60 -10.48 -4.64
C TRP A 346 10.43 -9.22 -3.77
N PHE A 347 9.23 -8.88 -3.32
CA PHE A 347 8.94 -7.67 -2.54
C PHE A 347 9.07 -7.96 -1.05
N ARG A 348 10.03 -7.42 -0.29
CA ARG A 348 10.18 -7.68 1.16
C ARG A 348 10.11 -6.40 1.98
N ILE A 349 9.18 -6.35 2.94
CA ILE A 349 9.12 -5.31 3.96
C ILE A 349 10.31 -5.48 4.93
N VAL A 350 11.07 -4.41 5.14
CA VAL A 350 12.25 -4.37 6.01
C VAL A 350 12.16 -3.23 7.02
N SER A 351 12.80 -3.43 8.17
CA SER A 351 12.72 -2.53 9.33
C SER A 351 14.07 -2.05 9.85
N SER A 352 15.17 -2.42 9.19
CA SER A 352 16.54 -2.04 9.53
C SER A 352 17.45 -1.96 8.30
N PRO A 353 18.54 -1.16 8.36
CA PRO A 353 19.55 -1.13 7.30
C PRO A 353 20.18 -2.50 7.01
N GLU A 354 20.34 -3.34 8.03
CA GLU A 354 20.90 -4.70 7.91
C GLU A 354 19.97 -5.60 7.10
N GLN A 355 18.66 -5.58 7.39
CA GLN A 355 17.66 -6.30 6.60
C GLN A 355 17.58 -5.77 5.16
N ALA A 356 17.64 -4.45 4.96
CA ALA A 356 17.60 -3.86 3.63
C ALA A 356 18.79 -4.33 2.78
N ARG A 357 20.00 -4.36 3.35
CA ARG A 357 21.19 -4.89 2.67
C ARG A 357 21.05 -6.38 2.37
N GLN A 358 20.57 -7.18 3.33
CA GLN A 358 20.36 -8.62 3.12
C GLN A 358 19.37 -8.89 2.00
N VAL A 359 18.20 -8.25 2.01
CA VAL A 359 17.15 -8.42 0.99
C VAL A 359 17.67 -8.00 -0.39
N ALA A 360 18.36 -6.86 -0.47
CA ALA A 360 18.95 -6.41 -1.73
C ALA A 360 20.02 -7.40 -2.23
N ALA A 361 20.84 -7.96 -1.32
CA ALA A 361 21.84 -8.98 -1.62
C ALA A 361 21.21 -10.35 -1.98
N ASP A 362 19.98 -10.64 -1.57
CA ASP A 362 19.20 -11.80 -2.03
C ASP A 362 18.54 -11.56 -3.40
N GLY A 363 18.83 -10.42 -4.03
CA GLY A 363 18.28 -10.01 -5.33
C GLY A 363 16.82 -9.53 -5.24
N LYS A 364 16.28 -9.33 -4.04
CA LYS A 364 14.89 -8.92 -3.79
C LYS A 364 14.80 -7.40 -3.63
N LEU A 365 13.58 -6.86 -3.74
CA LEU A 365 13.29 -5.46 -3.45
C LEU A 365 13.14 -5.28 -1.93
N ALA A 366 13.96 -4.39 -1.34
CA ALA A 366 13.81 -3.97 0.03
C ALA A 366 12.81 -2.82 0.13
N VAL A 367 11.77 -3.00 0.94
CA VAL A 367 10.67 -2.05 1.08
C VAL A 367 10.65 -1.50 2.49
N THR A 368 10.92 -0.22 2.65
CA THR A 368 10.83 0.47 3.95
C THR A 368 9.47 1.14 4.07
N LEU A 369 8.88 1.12 5.26
CA LEU A 369 7.60 1.76 5.53
C LEU A 369 7.82 3.16 6.09
N GLY A 370 7.05 4.12 5.61
CA GLY A 370 7.06 5.49 6.08
C GLY A 370 5.65 6.06 6.21
N VAL A 371 5.52 7.25 6.78
CA VAL A 371 4.26 8.00 6.81
C VAL A 371 4.45 9.42 6.30
N GLU A 372 3.44 9.92 5.61
CA GLU A 372 3.31 11.29 5.12
C GLU A 372 1.84 11.72 5.27
N VAL A 373 1.50 12.19 6.46
CA VAL A 373 0.13 12.54 6.82
C VAL A 373 0.08 13.98 7.35
N SER A 374 -1.07 14.64 7.24
CA SER A 374 -1.17 16.07 7.57
C SER A 374 -1.27 16.33 9.07
N GLU A 375 -1.91 15.44 9.83
CA GLU A 375 -2.20 15.56 11.26
C GLU A 375 -1.83 14.24 11.97
N PRO A 376 -0.53 13.85 11.98
CA PRO A 376 -0.09 12.60 12.61
C PRO A 376 -0.54 12.57 14.07
N PHE A 377 -0.99 11.40 14.53
CA PHE A 377 -1.46 11.20 15.92
C PHE A 377 -2.69 12.04 16.31
N GLY A 378 -3.36 12.66 15.33
CA GLY A 378 -4.40 13.66 15.59
C GLY A 378 -3.85 15.02 16.01
N CYS A 379 -2.54 15.26 15.88
CA CYS A 379 -1.86 16.52 16.22
C CYS A 379 -2.13 17.65 15.23
N SER A 380 -3.41 17.97 15.01
CA SER A 380 -3.81 19.21 14.35
C SER A 380 -3.54 20.44 15.23
N VAL A 381 -3.65 21.61 14.63
CA VAL A 381 -3.64 22.90 15.33
C VAL A 381 -4.97 23.60 15.06
N ARG A 382 -5.52 24.35 16.02
CA ARG A 382 -6.72 25.17 15.82
C ARG A 382 -6.56 26.55 16.45
N ASN A 383 -6.51 27.60 15.64
CA ASN A 383 -6.26 28.99 16.07
C ASN A 383 -5.02 29.08 17.00
N GLY A 384 -3.92 28.46 16.58
CA GLY A 384 -2.68 28.37 17.36
C GLY A 384 -2.69 27.39 18.54
N ILE A 385 -3.79 26.66 18.78
CA ILE A 385 -3.90 25.71 19.90
C ILE A 385 -3.68 24.27 19.38
N PRO A 386 -2.63 23.57 19.84
CA PRO A 386 -2.45 22.14 19.56
C PRO A 386 -3.65 21.31 20.01
N GLN A 387 -4.06 20.34 19.20
CA GLN A 387 -5.17 19.42 19.52
C GLN A 387 -4.69 18.06 20.02
N CYS A 388 -3.42 17.97 20.40
CA CYS A 388 -2.81 16.78 20.98
C CYS A 388 -1.90 17.15 22.16
N THR A 389 -1.50 16.13 22.88
CA THR A 389 -0.55 16.18 24.00
C THR A 389 0.75 15.46 23.64
N GLU A 390 1.80 15.66 24.44
CA GLU A 390 3.05 14.90 24.32
C GLU A 390 2.79 13.38 24.47
N ASP A 391 1.92 12.99 25.42
CA ASP A 391 1.52 11.59 25.60
C ASP A 391 0.84 11.00 24.35
N ASP A 392 0.10 11.81 23.56
CA ASP A 392 -0.50 11.35 22.30
C ASP A 392 0.57 11.11 21.23
N ILE A 393 1.58 11.98 21.18
CA ILE A 393 2.72 11.86 20.27
C ILE A 393 3.54 10.62 20.61
N ASP A 394 3.88 10.41 21.88
CA ASP A 394 4.67 9.26 22.32
C ASP A 394 3.98 7.94 21.98
N ARG A 395 2.68 7.81 22.30
CA ARG A 395 1.90 6.61 21.93
C ARG A 395 1.80 6.42 20.42
N GLY A 396 1.68 7.51 19.68
CA GLY A 396 1.61 7.49 18.23
C GLY A 396 2.93 7.06 17.59
N LEU A 397 4.07 7.52 18.11
CA LEU A 397 5.40 7.10 17.67
C LEU A 397 5.65 5.62 17.95
N ASP A 398 5.27 5.14 19.14
CA ASP A 398 5.30 3.71 19.48
C ASP A 398 4.45 2.90 18.51
N GLU A 399 3.21 3.33 18.25
CA GLU A 399 2.31 2.67 17.29
C GLU A 399 2.91 2.59 15.88
N LEU A 400 3.44 3.70 15.35
CA LEU A 400 4.08 3.72 14.04
C LEU A 400 5.28 2.77 14.00
N TYR A 401 6.10 2.78 15.05
CA TYR A 401 7.25 1.89 15.14
C TYR A 401 6.84 0.41 15.14
N ASP A 402 5.79 0.05 15.86
CA ASP A 402 5.20 -1.30 15.93
C ASP A 402 4.58 -1.72 14.59
N LEU A 403 3.96 -0.80 13.85
CA LEU A 403 3.50 -1.02 12.48
C LEU A 403 4.65 -1.27 11.50
N GLY A 404 5.90 -0.97 11.89
CA GLY A 404 7.11 -1.16 11.10
C GLY A 404 7.60 0.10 10.38
N VAL A 405 7.02 1.27 10.68
CA VAL A 405 7.42 2.55 10.09
C VAL A 405 8.81 2.95 10.56
N ARG A 406 9.66 3.38 9.63
CA ARG A 406 11.05 3.82 9.88
C ARG A 406 11.38 5.18 9.27
N GLN A 407 10.42 5.83 8.62
CA GLN A 407 10.51 7.18 8.08
C GLN A 407 9.21 7.94 8.37
N MET A 408 9.31 9.21 8.75
CA MET A 408 8.15 10.05 9.01
C MET A 408 8.37 11.43 8.41
N ILE A 409 7.40 11.89 7.62
CA ILE A 409 7.26 13.27 7.20
C ILE A 409 6.26 13.92 8.16
N VAL A 410 6.77 14.81 9.01
CA VAL A 410 6.05 15.35 10.18
C VAL A 410 5.00 16.40 9.80
N THR A 411 5.19 17.07 8.65
CA THR A 411 4.26 18.04 8.08
C THR A 411 4.03 17.71 6.62
N HIS A 412 2.77 17.76 6.20
CA HIS A 412 2.39 17.47 4.81
C HIS A 412 1.60 18.64 4.22
N LYS A 413 0.38 18.40 3.73
CA LYS A 413 -0.39 19.37 2.94
C LYS A 413 -0.94 20.57 3.73
N PHE A 414 -1.04 20.45 5.05
CA PHE A 414 -1.55 21.48 5.96
C PHE A 414 -0.64 21.66 7.17
N ASP A 415 -0.67 22.86 7.74
CA ASP A 415 -0.03 23.14 9.01
C ASP A 415 -0.65 22.26 10.10
N ASN A 416 0.17 21.86 11.06
CA ASN A 416 -0.26 21.06 12.19
C ASN A 416 0.46 21.55 13.47
N ALA A 417 0.24 20.90 14.60
CA ALA A 417 0.86 21.33 15.85
C ALA A 417 2.39 21.17 15.89
N LEU A 418 2.96 20.43 14.94
CA LEU A 418 4.38 20.07 14.85
C LEU A 418 5.14 20.93 13.84
N GLY A 419 4.46 21.61 12.92
CA GLY A 419 5.09 22.57 12.01
C GLY A 419 4.19 23.08 10.88
N GLY A 420 4.77 23.98 10.08
CA GLY A 420 4.11 24.54 8.89
C GLY A 420 4.30 23.68 7.64
N ALA A 421 3.30 23.68 6.77
CA ALA A 421 3.32 23.02 5.47
C ALA A 421 4.12 23.83 4.43
N ARG A 422 4.65 23.12 3.44
CA ARG A 422 5.16 23.75 2.21
C ARG A 422 3.98 24.25 1.38
N PHE A 423 4.07 25.48 0.87
CA PHE A 423 2.99 26.04 0.04
C PHE A 423 3.00 25.51 -1.38
N ASP A 424 1.80 25.26 -1.90
CA ASP A 424 1.56 25.06 -3.33
C ASP A 424 1.41 26.42 -4.03
N GLY A 425 1.80 26.49 -5.31
CA GLY A 425 1.61 27.67 -6.15
C GLY A 425 0.27 27.66 -6.89
N GLY A 426 -0.07 28.79 -7.52
CA GLY A 426 -1.20 28.89 -8.44
C GLY A 426 -2.58 28.65 -7.81
N VAL A 427 -3.51 28.15 -8.62
CA VAL A 427 -4.90 27.87 -8.19
C VAL A 427 -4.94 26.76 -7.14
N THR A 428 -4.10 25.74 -7.28
CA THR A 428 -3.92 24.69 -6.29
C THR A 428 -3.53 25.26 -4.93
N GLY A 429 -2.58 26.20 -4.89
CA GLY A 429 -2.21 26.93 -3.67
C GLY A 429 -3.38 27.62 -2.98
N VAL A 430 -4.26 28.29 -3.73
CA VAL A 430 -5.45 28.93 -3.15
C VAL A 430 -6.41 27.89 -2.55
N ALA A 431 -6.68 26.80 -3.27
CA ALA A 431 -7.57 25.74 -2.78
C ALA A 431 -7.01 25.05 -1.53
N VAL A 432 -5.71 24.73 -1.54
CA VAL A 432 -5.02 24.10 -0.40
C VAL A 432 -4.98 25.05 0.79
N ASN A 433 -4.74 26.35 0.61
CA ASN A 433 -4.75 27.31 1.72
C ASN A 433 -6.15 27.48 2.35
N ILE A 434 -7.23 27.36 1.55
CA ILE A 434 -8.59 27.27 2.11
C ILE A 434 -8.74 25.99 2.94
N GLY A 435 -8.24 24.85 2.46
CA GLY A 435 -8.17 23.61 3.23
C GLY A 435 -7.39 23.77 4.53
N ASN A 436 -6.26 24.46 4.49
CA ASN A 436 -5.46 24.81 5.67
C ASN A 436 -6.33 25.58 6.67
N TYR A 437 -6.98 26.66 6.24
CA TYR A 437 -7.89 27.42 7.10
C TYR A 437 -9.02 26.58 7.68
N LEU A 438 -9.60 25.65 6.90
CA LEU A 438 -10.66 24.77 7.38
C LEU A 438 -10.16 23.82 8.46
N GLY A 439 -8.93 23.29 8.35
CA GLY A 439 -8.28 22.49 9.38
C GLY A 439 -7.86 23.31 10.59
N THR A 440 -7.13 24.40 10.34
CA THR A 440 -6.35 25.11 11.35
C THR A 440 -6.98 26.37 11.91
N GLY A 441 -7.99 26.92 11.24
CA GLY A 441 -8.54 28.23 11.55
C GLY A 441 -7.67 29.40 11.07
N GLU A 442 -6.54 29.13 10.42
CA GLU A 442 -5.59 30.14 9.94
C GLU A 442 -5.17 29.84 8.50
N PHE A 443 -5.01 30.89 7.69
CA PHE A 443 -4.33 30.78 6.42
C PHE A 443 -2.83 30.66 6.67
N TRP A 444 -2.11 30.09 5.70
CA TRP A 444 -0.66 30.01 5.70
C TRP A 444 0.00 31.34 6.11
N GLN A 445 0.84 31.24 7.14
CA GLN A 445 1.67 32.34 7.61
C GLN A 445 3.07 32.15 7.05
N SER A 446 3.62 33.20 6.44
CA SER A 446 5.03 33.18 6.02
C SER A 446 5.68 34.53 6.19
N GLU A 447 6.97 34.46 6.43
CA GLU A 447 7.86 35.62 6.47
C GLU A 447 9.09 35.34 5.62
N PRO A 448 9.75 36.39 5.09
CA PRO A 448 11.03 36.22 4.43
C PRO A 448 12.04 35.60 5.40
N CYS A 449 12.71 34.54 4.97
CA CYS A 449 13.86 34.02 5.71
C CYS A 449 14.97 35.09 5.69
N THR A 450 15.31 35.63 6.86
CA THR A 450 16.29 36.72 7.01
C THR A 450 17.73 36.23 7.25
N GLY A 451 17.93 34.92 7.40
CA GLY A 451 19.25 34.30 7.52
C GLY A 451 19.93 34.07 6.18
N GLU A 452 21.26 33.91 6.17
CA GLU A 452 21.96 33.40 5.00
C GLU A 452 21.41 31.99 4.69
N CYS A 453 20.72 31.86 3.56
CA CYS A 453 20.49 30.56 2.95
C CYS A 453 21.85 30.02 2.52
N ALA A 454 22.59 29.39 3.45
CA ALA A 454 23.63 28.46 3.10
C ALA A 454 22.94 27.32 2.37
N ALA A 455 22.72 27.49 1.07
CA ALA A 455 22.22 26.45 0.21
C ALA A 455 23.10 25.24 0.52
N HIS A 456 22.49 24.14 0.98
CA HIS A 456 23.08 22.82 0.88
C HIS A 456 23.17 22.48 -0.62
N GLN A 457 23.96 23.24 -1.38
CA GLN A 457 24.63 22.70 -2.55
C GLN A 457 25.52 21.62 -1.98
N GLY A 458 25.07 20.37 -2.07
CA GLY A 458 25.91 19.22 -1.80
C GLY A 458 27.25 19.49 -2.46
N ARG A 459 28.32 19.52 -1.67
CA ARG A 459 29.70 19.60 -2.19
C ARG A 459 29.80 18.48 -3.23
N ARG A 460 29.69 18.82 -4.52
CA ARG A 460 30.30 18.01 -5.56
C ARG A 460 31.77 18.02 -5.20
N ARG A 461 32.26 16.91 -4.62
CA ARG A 461 33.68 16.59 -4.68
C ARG A 461 33.99 16.40 -6.16
N THR A 462 34.30 17.50 -6.85
CA THR A 462 35.06 17.42 -8.07
C THR A 462 36.49 17.09 -7.64
N GLU A 463 36.82 15.81 -7.71
CA GLU A 463 38.22 15.42 -7.86
C GLU A 463 38.71 16.06 -9.16
N SER A 464 39.48 17.13 -9.00
CA SER A 464 40.18 17.83 -10.06
C SER A 464 41.29 16.92 -10.59
N SER A 465 41.01 16.17 -11.65
CA SER A 465 42.04 15.84 -12.63
C SER A 465 42.07 16.95 -13.69
N ARG A 466 43.10 17.79 -13.58
CA ARG A 466 43.59 18.82 -14.51
C ARG A 466 42.92 18.84 -15.90
N GLY A 467 42.13 19.89 -16.14
CA GLY A 467 41.73 20.37 -17.46
C GLY A 467 41.31 21.84 -17.36
N THR A 468 42.02 22.72 -18.06
CA THR A 468 41.88 24.17 -18.05
C THR A 468 40.47 24.63 -18.47
N PRO A 469 39.84 25.62 -17.80
CA PRO A 469 38.48 26.06 -18.12
C PRO A 469 38.47 27.10 -19.25
N THR A 470 37.67 26.85 -20.30
CA THR A 470 37.19 27.91 -21.20
C THR A 470 35.89 28.50 -20.66
N ARG A 471 35.88 29.82 -20.55
CA ARG A 471 34.88 30.70 -19.97
C ARG A 471 33.68 30.86 -20.93
N SER A 472 32.46 30.63 -20.46
CA SER A 472 31.25 31.23 -21.03
C SER A 472 30.20 31.41 -19.95
N ASP A 473 29.58 32.59 -19.97
CA ASP A 473 28.86 33.24 -18.88
C ASP A 473 27.57 32.55 -18.42
N ALA A 474 27.27 32.80 -17.14
CA ALA A 474 26.01 32.52 -16.50
C ALA A 474 24.94 33.53 -16.92
N SER A 475 23.84 33.04 -17.50
CA SER A 475 22.50 33.64 -17.41
C SER A 475 21.47 32.61 -17.92
N GLY A 476 20.81 31.92 -16.99
CA GLY A 476 19.78 30.93 -17.29
C GLY A 476 18.48 31.29 -16.58
N VAL A 477 17.71 32.19 -17.19
CA VAL A 477 16.28 32.37 -16.92
C VAL A 477 15.54 31.23 -17.63
N PRO A 478 14.62 30.49 -17.00
CA PRO A 478 13.91 29.42 -17.68
C PRO A 478 12.87 29.99 -18.67
N LEU A 479 13.19 29.85 -19.96
CA LEU A 479 12.27 30.00 -21.07
C LEU A 479 11.28 28.81 -21.07
N TRP A 480 10.12 29.00 -20.43
CA TRP A 480 8.95 28.15 -20.64
C TRP A 480 7.72 29.03 -20.88
N SER A 481 7.76 29.75 -22.00
CA SER A 481 6.62 30.50 -22.56
C SER A 481 6.89 30.80 -24.03
N ALA A 482 6.91 29.76 -24.88
CA ALA A 482 6.71 29.87 -26.33
C ALA A 482 6.78 28.48 -26.96
N MET A 483 5.72 27.69 -26.82
CA MET A 483 5.39 26.59 -27.74
C MET A 483 3.94 26.16 -27.50
N GLN A 484 3.01 27.08 -27.80
CA GLN A 484 1.64 26.73 -28.17
C GLN A 484 1.54 26.87 -29.70
N PHE A 485 0.82 25.92 -30.31
CA PHE A 485 0.57 25.71 -31.74
C PHE A 485 1.60 24.88 -32.53
N ALA A 486 1.48 23.55 -32.42
CA ALA A 486 1.52 22.64 -33.56
C ALA A 486 0.90 21.28 -33.18
N ARG A 487 -0.23 20.91 -33.81
CA ARG A 487 -0.78 19.54 -33.77
C ARG A 487 0.13 18.60 -34.58
N PRO A 488 0.32 17.34 -34.20
CA PRO A 488 0.73 16.31 -35.14
C PRO A 488 -0.41 15.36 -35.50
N ASP A 489 -0.54 15.13 -36.80
CA ASP A 489 -1.41 14.16 -37.45
C ASP A 489 -1.01 12.69 -37.18
N ARG A 490 -2.01 11.81 -37.39
CA ARG A 490 -2.02 10.33 -37.33
C ARG A 490 -0.75 9.61 -37.82
N PRO A 491 -0.39 8.44 -37.26
CA PRO A 491 0.67 7.61 -37.84
C PRO A 491 0.17 6.79 -39.04
N ARG A 492 0.91 6.88 -40.16
CA ARG A 492 0.82 5.96 -41.30
C ARG A 492 1.66 4.71 -41.05
N ARG A 493 1.17 3.61 -41.62
CA ARG A 493 1.75 2.26 -41.70
C ARG A 493 3.22 2.26 -42.13
N ILE A 494 4.02 1.42 -41.48
CA ILE A 494 5.37 1.04 -41.94
C ILE A 494 5.30 -0.38 -42.53
N HIS A 495 5.84 -0.52 -43.73
CA HIS A 495 6.04 -1.77 -44.46
C HIS A 495 7.34 -2.47 -44.03
N ASP A 496 7.28 -3.80 -44.05
CA ASP A 496 8.35 -4.81 -43.96
C ASP A 496 9.55 -4.51 -44.91
N PRO A 497 10.78 -4.95 -44.57
CA PRO A 497 11.32 -6.02 -45.38
C PRO A 497 12.10 -7.10 -44.61
N ARG A 498 11.78 -8.36 -44.95
CA ARG A 498 12.65 -9.53 -44.87
C ARG A 498 13.81 -9.42 -45.87
N PHE A 499 15.00 -9.92 -45.53
CA PHE A 499 15.67 -11.04 -46.23
C PHE A 499 17.08 -11.35 -45.63
N ASP A 500 17.30 -12.65 -45.39
CA ASP A 500 18.53 -13.49 -45.37
C ASP A 500 19.78 -13.21 -44.51
N GLY A 501 20.15 -14.23 -43.70
CA GLY A 501 21.52 -14.47 -43.18
C GLY A 501 22.36 -15.33 -44.13
N PRO A 502 23.34 -16.15 -43.67
CA PRO A 502 24.17 -16.08 -42.46
C PRO A 502 25.68 -16.08 -42.81
N ARG A 503 26.59 -15.79 -41.85
CA ARG A 503 28.00 -16.24 -41.90
C ARG A 503 28.75 -16.14 -40.56
N ASP A 504 29.07 -17.34 -40.08
CA ASP A 504 30.37 -17.83 -39.61
C ASP A 504 31.00 -17.40 -38.27
N ASP A 505 31.21 -18.44 -37.46
CA ASP A 505 32.07 -18.57 -36.30
C ASP A 505 33.53 -18.22 -36.59
N ARG A 506 34.19 -17.59 -35.61
CA ARG A 506 35.58 -17.91 -35.24
C ARG A 506 35.93 -17.30 -33.88
N GLY A 507 36.20 -18.17 -32.91
CA GLY A 507 36.67 -17.80 -31.59
C GLY A 507 38.15 -17.40 -31.54
N HIS A 508 38.55 -16.72 -30.47
CA HIS A 508 39.92 -16.74 -29.99
C HIS A 508 40.01 -16.57 -28.47
N ARG A 509 40.92 -17.36 -27.90
CA ARG A 509 41.20 -17.56 -26.47
C ARG A 509 42.12 -16.47 -25.92
N SER A 510 42.01 -16.29 -24.60
CA SER A 510 43.08 -16.09 -23.59
C SER A 510 44.16 -15.03 -23.82
N HIS A 511 44.33 -14.13 -22.85
CA HIS A 511 45.57 -14.11 -22.06
C HIS A 511 45.43 -13.35 -20.73
N GLU A 512 45.87 -14.06 -19.70
CA GLU A 512 46.15 -13.68 -18.32
C GLU A 512 47.42 -12.81 -18.24
N ARG A 513 47.43 -11.79 -17.37
CA ARG A 513 48.67 -11.26 -16.77
C ARG A 513 48.38 -10.64 -15.40
N GLN A 514 48.86 -11.35 -14.38
CA GLN A 514 49.21 -10.80 -13.07
C GLN A 514 50.38 -9.82 -13.24
N ASP A 515 50.40 -8.71 -12.49
CA ASP A 515 51.56 -8.46 -11.64
C ASP A 515 51.29 -7.57 -10.43
N ARG A 516 51.99 -7.95 -9.37
CA ARG A 516 51.97 -7.46 -7.98
C ARG A 516 52.60 -6.07 -7.87
N ARG A 517 52.15 -5.25 -6.91
CA ARG A 517 53.05 -4.56 -5.93
C ARG A 517 52.35 -4.33 -4.57
N ARG A 518 53.15 -4.53 -3.52
CA ARG A 518 52.83 -4.57 -2.09
C ARG A 518 52.78 -3.17 -1.44
N SER A 519 51.82 -2.99 -0.51
CA SER A 519 51.85 -2.44 0.89
C SER A 519 52.92 -1.39 1.32
N PRO A 520 52.66 -0.50 2.34
CA PRO A 520 52.08 -0.91 3.64
C PRO A 520 51.12 0.07 4.36
N ARG A 521 50.50 -0.51 5.40
CA ARG A 521 49.64 0.03 6.47
C ARG A 521 50.09 1.36 7.07
N HIS A 522 49.13 2.18 7.51
CA HIS A 522 49.21 2.97 8.74
C HIS A 522 47.87 3.03 9.47
N SER A 523 47.90 2.58 10.73
CA SER A 523 46.89 2.78 11.76
C SER A 523 46.94 4.22 12.27
N ARG A 524 45.78 4.88 12.40
CA ARG A 524 45.58 5.93 13.41
C ARG A 524 44.20 5.81 14.03
N SER A 525 44.24 5.57 15.33
CA SER A 525 43.20 5.75 16.31
C SER A 525 42.92 7.23 16.60
N SER A 526 41.85 7.42 17.38
CA SER A 526 41.44 8.57 18.21
C SER A 526 40.73 9.78 17.58
N GLU A 527 39.50 9.96 18.09
CA GLU A 527 38.90 11.21 18.58
C GLU A 527 38.57 12.31 17.57
N LEU A 528 37.26 12.60 17.47
CA LEU A 528 36.63 13.93 17.56
C LEU A 528 35.20 13.82 17.00
N PHE A 529 34.18 13.93 17.86
CA PHE A 529 32.93 14.66 17.63
C PHE A 529 32.06 14.57 18.90
N ARG A 530 32.43 15.39 19.88
CA ARG A 530 31.52 16.01 20.87
C ARG A 530 31.51 17.51 20.53
N CYS A 531 30.38 18.16 20.78
CA CYS A 531 29.95 19.54 20.43
C CYS A 531 28.99 19.55 19.21
N CYS A 532 27.74 20.03 19.28
CA CYS A 532 27.17 21.06 20.14
C CYS A 532 25.78 20.68 20.68
N PHE A 533 25.61 20.70 22.01
CA PHE A 533 24.31 20.96 22.65
C PHE A 533 24.61 21.61 24.00
N GLN A 534 24.69 22.95 24.04
CA GLN A 534 24.63 23.70 25.30
C GLN A 534 24.34 25.19 25.09
N SER A 535 23.41 25.69 25.92
CA SER A 535 22.94 27.07 26.12
C SER A 535 22.05 27.62 24.99
N GLN A 536 20.85 28.13 25.25
CA GLN A 536 20.50 29.05 26.34
C GLN A 536 19.14 28.75 26.99
N LEU A 537 19.16 28.60 28.31
CA LEU A 537 18.02 28.81 29.19
C LEU A 537 18.36 30.08 29.99
N GLU A 538 17.78 31.22 29.59
CA GLU A 538 17.69 32.39 30.45
C GLU A 538 16.21 32.68 30.70
N ARG A 539 15.81 32.54 31.97
CA ARG A 539 14.55 33.05 32.51
C ARG A 539 14.68 34.57 32.69
N PRO A 540 13.57 35.30 32.65
CA PRO A 540 13.40 36.42 33.57
C PRO A 540 12.20 36.22 34.50
N GLU A 541 12.45 36.46 35.79
CA GLU A 541 11.47 36.64 36.86
C GLU A 541 10.86 38.07 36.84
N PRO A 542 9.78 38.34 37.62
CA PRO A 542 8.71 39.26 37.23
C PRO A 542 8.89 40.69 37.74
N LEU A 543 8.30 41.64 37.02
CA LEU A 543 8.11 43.02 37.47
C LEU A 543 6.65 43.24 37.88
N GLN A 544 6.43 43.40 39.19
CA GLN A 544 5.23 44.01 39.74
C GLN A 544 5.29 45.54 39.56
N ALA A 545 4.22 46.13 39.03
CA ALA A 545 3.83 47.50 39.35
C ALA A 545 2.32 47.69 39.13
N ASP A 546 1.72 48.43 40.05
CA ASP A 546 0.32 48.44 40.42
C ASP A 546 -0.48 49.57 39.73
N LEU A 547 -1.79 49.33 39.56
CA LEU A 547 -2.94 50.27 39.44
C LEU A 547 -2.97 51.39 38.38
N ARG A 548 -3.99 51.35 37.50
CA ARG A 548 -5.21 52.19 37.62
C ARG A 548 -6.25 51.89 36.54
N ALA A 549 -7.48 51.67 37.02
CA ALA A 549 -8.70 51.53 36.24
C ALA A 549 -9.08 52.80 35.46
N ARG A 550 -9.66 52.63 34.26
CA ARG A 550 -10.70 53.53 33.72
C ARG A 550 -11.65 52.77 32.79
N ARG A 551 -12.86 52.53 33.29
CA ARG A 551 -14.05 52.15 32.52
C ARG A 551 -14.54 53.36 31.73
N ILE A 552 -14.83 53.20 30.44
CA ILE A 552 -15.84 54.01 29.74
C ILE A 552 -16.60 53.09 28.77
N CYS A 553 -17.83 52.74 29.16
CA CYS A 553 -18.89 52.30 28.25
C CYS A 553 -20.08 53.22 28.46
N ARG A 554 -20.67 53.74 27.38
CA ARG A 554 -22.13 53.88 27.17
C ARG A 554 -22.45 54.41 25.74
N PRO A 555 -23.71 54.26 25.25
CA PRO A 555 -24.04 53.78 23.90
C PRO A 555 -24.74 54.86 23.05
N VAL A 556 -25.26 54.52 21.85
CA VAL A 556 -26.58 55.01 21.32
C VAL A 556 -26.95 54.45 19.92
N ARG A 557 -28.14 53.82 19.90
CA ARG A 557 -29.30 53.82 18.97
C ARG A 557 -29.24 53.49 17.46
N ARG A 558 -30.20 52.61 17.14
CA ARG A 558 -31.01 52.42 15.91
C ARG A 558 -31.26 53.69 15.07
N ALA A 559 -31.26 53.51 13.75
CA ALA A 559 -32.10 54.25 12.81
C ALA A 559 -32.72 53.29 11.77
N THR A 560 -34.04 53.39 11.63
CA THR A 560 -34.90 52.77 10.62
C THR A 560 -34.98 53.65 9.37
N GLY A 561 -35.01 53.06 8.18
CA GLY A 561 -35.37 53.73 6.92
C GLY A 561 -36.25 52.83 6.04
N ARG A 562 -37.43 53.34 5.66
CA ARG A 562 -38.42 52.73 4.75
C ARG A 562 -38.28 53.30 3.33
N ILE A 563 -39.03 52.67 2.40
CA ILE A 563 -39.55 53.13 1.07
C ILE A 563 -38.76 52.51 -0.10
N GLY A 564 -39.36 51.91 -1.15
CA GLY A 564 -40.76 51.86 -1.58
C GLY A 564 -41.10 50.70 -2.54
N ARG A 565 -42.39 50.60 -2.88
CA ARG A 565 -43.03 49.61 -3.77
C ARG A 565 -43.13 50.13 -5.21
N GLN A 566 -43.14 49.20 -6.17
CA GLN A 566 -43.83 49.12 -7.49
C GLN A 566 -42.89 48.44 -8.51
N ALA A 567 -43.27 47.57 -9.46
CA ALA A 567 -44.56 47.08 -9.93
C ALA A 567 -44.44 45.69 -10.62
N ARG A 568 -45.60 45.02 -10.63
CA ARG A 568 -46.15 43.89 -11.41
C ARG A 568 -45.45 43.45 -12.71
N GLY A 569 -45.38 42.12 -12.87
CA GLY A 569 -45.41 41.37 -14.14
C GLY A 569 -45.74 39.90 -13.82
N ALA A 570 -46.66 39.28 -14.56
CA ALA A 570 -47.49 38.16 -14.12
C ALA A 570 -47.43 36.94 -15.06
N TRP A 571 -47.89 35.78 -14.54
CA TRP A 571 -48.37 34.55 -15.24
C TRP A 571 -47.27 33.64 -15.84
N VAL A 572 -47.23 32.30 -15.73
CA VAL A 572 -48.16 31.19 -15.42
C VAL A 572 -47.33 29.98 -14.93
N HIS A 573 -47.78 29.18 -13.95
CA HIS A 573 -47.37 27.77 -13.85
C HIS A 573 -48.55 26.86 -13.46
N ARG A 574 -48.78 25.82 -14.30
CA ARG A 574 -49.60 24.64 -14.01
C ARG A 574 -48.84 23.66 -13.08
N PRO A 575 -49.54 22.83 -12.27
CA PRO A 575 -48.90 21.93 -11.32
C PRO A 575 -48.62 20.54 -11.92
N VAL A 576 -47.52 19.91 -11.51
CA VAL A 576 -47.30 18.47 -11.69
C VAL A 576 -47.06 17.85 -10.32
N ALA A 577 -48.07 17.12 -9.84
CA ALA A 577 -47.99 16.22 -8.71
C ALA A 577 -47.38 14.88 -9.19
N ARG A 578 -46.25 14.47 -8.59
CA ARG A 578 -45.75 13.08 -8.47
C ARG A 578 -44.35 13.12 -7.83
N ARG A 579 -44.26 13.11 -6.49
CA ARG A 579 -42.99 12.80 -5.78
C ARG A 579 -43.11 12.45 -4.29
N THR A 580 -44.31 12.26 -3.74
CA THR A 580 -44.49 12.08 -2.28
C THR A 580 -44.77 10.65 -1.81
N ASP A 581 -44.88 9.66 -2.71
CA ASP A 581 -45.21 8.27 -2.30
C ASP A 581 -44.00 7.37 -2.03
N ASN A 582 -42.81 7.65 -2.58
CA ASN A 582 -41.63 6.80 -2.35
C ASN A 582 -41.01 7.01 -0.96
N ALA A 583 -41.01 8.24 -0.43
CA ALA A 583 -40.44 8.55 0.88
C ALA A 583 -41.23 7.89 2.04
N LYS A 584 -42.56 7.74 1.89
CA LYS A 584 -43.39 7.05 2.89
C LYS A 584 -43.17 5.53 2.90
N ARG A 585 -42.91 4.92 1.73
CA ARG A 585 -42.60 3.48 1.62
C ARG A 585 -41.24 3.15 2.24
N GLU A 586 -40.23 3.99 2.02
CA GLU A 586 -38.88 3.78 2.58
C GLU A 586 -38.86 3.89 4.11
N LEU A 587 -39.59 4.86 4.67
CA LEU A 587 -39.71 5.04 6.12
C LEU A 587 -40.41 3.85 6.80
N LEU A 588 -41.45 3.29 6.17
CA LEU A 588 -42.14 2.09 6.66
C LEU A 588 -41.26 0.84 6.62
N LEU A 589 -40.40 0.70 5.62
CA LEU A 589 -39.44 -0.41 5.53
C LEU A 589 -38.37 -0.33 6.63
N ARG A 590 -37.80 0.86 6.85
CA ARG A 590 -36.80 1.09 7.93
C ARG A 590 -37.39 0.83 9.32
N LEU A 591 -38.64 1.20 9.55
CA LEU A 591 -39.35 0.92 10.82
C LEU A 591 -39.62 -0.58 11.03
N ARG A 592 -39.93 -1.34 9.97
CA ARG A 592 -40.10 -2.80 10.04
C ARG A 592 -38.78 -3.53 10.33
N LEU A 593 -37.68 -3.10 9.71
CA LEU A 593 -36.34 -3.67 9.94
C LEU A 593 -35.84 -3.41 11.37
N ARG A 594 -36.05 -2.19 11.91
CA ARG A 594 -35.74 -1.89 13.32
C ARG A 594 -36.51 -2.76 14.31
N ARG A 595 -37.80 -3.00 14.06
CA ARG A 595 -38.62 -3.89 14.91
C ARG A 595 -38.16 -5.34 14.85
N ARG A 596 -37.68 -5.82 13.69
CA ARG A 596 -37.11 -7.17 13.54
C ARG A 596 -35.79 -7.33 14.31
N HIS A 597 -34.91 -6.33 14.24
CA HIS A 597 -33.65 -6.32 15.00
C HIS A 597 -33.87 -6.29 16.53
N GLN A 598 -34.87 -5.55 17.00
CA GLN A 598 -35.22 -5.53 18.43
C GLN A 598 -35.78 -6.87 18.91
N ARG A 599 -36.56 -7.59 18.09
CA ARG A 599 -37.04 -8.94 18.43
C ARG A 599 -35.93 -9.98 18.48
N LEU A 600 -34.96 -9.91 17.57
CA LEU A 600 -33.79 -10.81 17.57
C LEU A 600 -32.87 -10.57 18.77
N ARG A 601 -32.68 -9.31 19.19
CA ARG A 601 -31.95 -8.98 20.43
C ARG A 601 -32.66 -9.43 21.70
N ALA A 602 -34.00 -9.48 21.71
CA ALA A 602 -34.77 -10.00 22.83
C ALA A 602 -34.70 -11.53 22.92
N ALA A 603 -34.71 -12.23 21.77
CA ALA A 603 -34.60 -13.70 21.73
C ALA A 603 -33.20 -14.21 22.12
N GLY A 604 -32.13 -13.46 21.83
CA GLY A 604 -30.76 -13.79 22.24
C GLY A 604 -30.45 -13.56 23.74
N ARG A 605 -31.38 -12.98 24.51
CA ARG A 605 -31.23 -12.76 25.96
C ARG A 605 -31.93 -13.79 26.85
N THR A 606 -32.71 -14.70 26.27
CA THR A 606 -33.37 -15.82 26.99
C THR A 606 -32.70 -17.17 26.74
N ALA A 607 -31.53 -17.18 26.10
CA ALA A 607 -30.66 -18.35 25.96
C ALA A 607 -29.27 -18.01 26.49
N ARG A 608 -29.18 -17.78 27.80
CA ARG A 608 -27.99 -17.90 28.64
C ARG A 608 -28.40 -18.31 30.03
#